data_AF-A0ABD0NKP2-F1
#
_entry.id   AF-A0ABD0NKP2-F1
#
_cell.length_a   1.000
_cell.length_b   1.000
_cell.length_c   1.000
_cell.angle_alpha   90.00
_cell.angle_beta   90.00
_cell.angle_gamma   90.00
#
_symmetry.space_group_name_H-M   'P 1'
#
loop_
_entity.id
_entity.type
_entity.pdbx_description
1 polymer ?
#
loop_
_entity_poly.entity_id
_entity_poly.type
_entity_poly.pdbx_seq_one_letter_code
_entity_poly.pdbx_strand_id
1 'polypeptide(L)'
;IFGHEGEDAEEVVYVNWLNMVRAGLLGLEFYTPESKSWRQAHMQARFVILRVLLEAGEGLVGLKECTGADGRPDAVITLDRSKIHTVGKSAIQ
;
A
#
# COMPACT_ATOMS: atom_id res chain seq x y z
N ILE A 1 -7.69 5.73 23.19
CA ILE A 1 -7.65 7.16 22.74
C ILE A 1 -8.69 7.41 21.66
N PHE A 2 -8.65 6.71 20.52
CA PHE A 2 -9.62 6.90 19.42
C PHE A 2 -10.94 6.10 19.57
N GLY A 3 -11.16 5.42 20.70
CA GLY A 3 -12.42 4.71 20.99
C GLY A 3 -12.59 3.36 20.29
N HIS A 4 -11.51 2.74 19.80
CA HIS A 4 -11.53 1.39 19.21
C HIS A 4 -10.71 0.44 20.06
N GLU A 5 -11.24 -0.77 20.29
CA GLU A 5 -10.62 -1.84 21.08
C GLU A 5 -10.91 -3.20 20.43
N GLY A 6 -10.12 -4.22 20.79
CA GLY A 6 -10.32 -5.59 20.29
C GLY A 6 -10.31 -5.68 18.76
N GLU A 7 -11.25 -6.46 18.21
CA GLU A 7 -11.36 -6.71 16.77
C GLU A 7 -11.60 -5.44 15.95
N ASP A 8 -12.39 -4.49 16.47
CA ASP A 8 -12.63 -3.21 15.79
C ASP A 8 -11.32 -2.42 15.59
N ALA A 9 -10.42 -2.46 16.58
CA ALA A 9 -9.12 -1.82 16.45
C ALA A 9 -8.24 -2.52 15.40
N GLU A 10 -8.27 -3.85 15.35
CA GLU A 10 -7.52 -4.64 14.36
C GLU A 10 -8.00 -4.40 12.93
N GLU A 11 -9.31 -4.21 12.72
CA GLU A 11 -9.88 -3.82 11.43
C GLU A 11 -9.44 -2.42 11.02
N VAL A 12 -9.46 -1.45 11.94
CA VAL A 12 -8.96 -0.09 11.67
C VAL A 12 -7.50 -0.12 11.28
N VAL A 13 -6.67 -0.91 11.98
CA VAL A 13 -5.26 -1.09 11.64
C VAL A 13 -5.14 -1.67 10.23
N TYR A 14 -5.81 -2.79 9.95
CA TYR A 14 -5.72 -3.42 8.64
C TYR A 14 -6.12 -2.50 7.49
N VAL A 15 -7.27 -1.82 7.61
CA VAL A 15 -7.76 -0.89 6.59
C VAL A 15 -6.80 0.29 6.43
N ASN A 16 -6.21 0.81 7.50
CA ASN A 16 -5.24 1.89 7.42
C ASN A 16 -4.00 1.48 6.60
N TRP A 17 -3.45 0.29 6.85
CA TRP A 17 -2.32 -0.25 6.09
C TRP A 17 -2.70 -0.55 4.64
N LEU A 18 -3.86 -1.17 4.41
CA LEU A 18 -4.36 -1.49 3.06
C LEU A 18 -4.57 -0.21 2.23
N ASN A 19 -5.15 0.81 2.85
CA ASN A 19 -5.35 2.11 2.22
C ASN A 19 -4.01 2.77 1.86
N MET A 20 -3.00 2.68 2.74
CA MET A 20 -1.66 3.22 2.47
C MET A 20 -1.02 2.58 1.24
N VAL A 21 -1.02 1.25 1.15
CA VAL A 21 -0.41 0.54 0.00
C VAL A 21 -1.19 0.82 -1.29
N ARG A 22 -2.53 0.87 -1.22
CA ARG A 22 -3.38 1.25 -2.38
C ARG A 22 -3.10 2.68 -2.82
N ALA A 23 -3.00 3.62 -1.89
CA ALA A 23 -2.70 5.03 -2.18
C ALA A 23 -1.29 5.22 -2.76
N GLY A 24 -0.34 4.35 -2.38
CA GLY A 24 0.99 4.32 -2.99
C GLY A 24 0.93 3.97 -4.47
N LEU A 25 0.12 2.98 -4.86
CA LEU A 25 -0.08 2.61 -6.26
C LEU A 25 -0.76 3.75 -7.05
N LEU A 26 -1.85 4.30 -6.52
CA LEU A 26 -2.53 5.44 -7.14
C LEU A 26 -1.64 6.69 -7.21
N GLY A 27 -0.59 6.76 -6.39
CA GLY A 27 0.42 7.81 -6.45
C GLY A 27 1.11 7.92 -7.79
N LEU A 28 1.22 6.83 -8.55
CA LEU A 28 1.84 6.84 -9.87
C LEU A 28 1.18 7.82 -10.86
N GLU A 29 -0.09 8.17 -10.67
CA GLU A 29 -0.76 9.22 -11.45
C GLU A 29 -0.04 10.58 -11.35
N PHE A 30 0.65 10.83 -10.23
CA PHE A 30 1.36 12.07 -9.93
C PHE A 30 2.86 12.04 -10.25
N TYR A 31 3.37 10.91 -10.74
CA TYR A 31 4.73 10.82 -11.25
C TYR A 31 4.76 11.23 -12.73
N THR A 32 5.80 11.96 -13.14
CA THR A 32 6.04 12.34 -14.54
C THR A 32 7.24 11.55 -15.06
N PRO A 33 7.04 10.54 -15.92
CA PRO A 33 8.15 9.72 -16.43
C PRO A 33 9.22 10.51 -17.18
N GLU A 34 8.81 11.51 -17.96
CA GLU A 34 9.68 12.27 -18.87
C GLU A 34 10.71 13.12 -18.10
N SER A 35 10.25 13.77 -17.01
CA SER A 35 11.11 14.59 -16.13
C SER A 35 11.60 13.84 -14.89
N LYS A 36 11.18 12.59 -14.71
CA LYS A 36 11.47 11.76 -13.52
C LYS A 36 11.15 12.46 -12.20
N SER A 37 10.04 13.19 -12.18
CA SER A 37 9.68 14.07 -11.05
C SER A 37 8.29 13.78 -10.52
N TRP A 38 8.13 13.96 -9.22
CA TRP A 38 6.85 13.87 -8.53
C TRP A 38 6.19 15.24 -8.46
N ARG A 39 4.91 15.30 -8.82
CA ARG A 39 4.12 16.55 -8.80
C ARG A 39 3.39 16.79 -7.47
N GLN A 40 3.37 15.80 -6.57
CA GLN A 40 2.68 15.87 -5.28
C GLN A 40 3.48 15.11 -4.22
N ALA A 41 3.93 15.82 -3.18
CA ALA A 41 4.85 15.30 -2.17
C ALA A 41 4.29 14.14 -1.33
N HIS A 42 3.01 14.19 -0.95
CA HIS A 42 2.33 13.13 -0.21
C HIS A 42 2.14 11.85 -1.04
N MET A 43 1.89 11.96 -2.35
CA MET A 43 1.75 10.81 -3.24
C MET A 43 3.11 10.15 -3.48
N GLN A 44 4.18 10.95 -3.57
CA GLN A 44 5.54 10.46 -3.54
C GLN A 44 5.82 9.69 -2.24
N ALA A 45 5.49 10.27 -1.09
CA ALA A 45 5.70 9.61 0.21
C ALA A 45 4.93 8.28 0.31
N ARG A 46 3.66 8.24 -0.10
CA ARG A 46 2.85 7.01 -0.13
C ARG A 46 3.45 5.96 -1.05
N PHE A 47 3.93 6.36 -2.23
CA PHE A 47 4.62 5.44 -3.14
C PHE A 47 5.92 4.91 -2.54
N VAL A 48 6.69 5.76 -1.86
CA VAL A 48 7.91 5.32 -1.14
C VAL A 48 7.56 4.31 -0.04
N ILE A 49 6.52 4.54 0.76
CA ILE A 49 6.07 3.56 1.77
C ILE A 49 5.68 2.23 1.11
N LEU A 50 4.91 2.26 0.01
CA LEU A 50 4.59 1.06 -0.75
C LEU A 50 5.86 0.32 -1.21
N ARG A 51 6.87 1.04 -1.71
CA ARG A 51 8.15 0.44 -2.14
C ARG A 51 8.89 -0.22 -0.99
N VAL A 52 8.97 0.42 0.17
CA VAL A 52 9.58 -0.16 1.38
C VAL A 52 8.89 -1.47 1.79
N LEU A 53 7.56 -1.50 1.78
CA LEU A 53 6.80 -2.69 2.15
C LEU A 53 6.88 -3.82 1.13
N LEU A 54 7.06 -3.50 -0.16
CA LEU A 54 7.36 -4.49 -1.19
C LEU A 54 8.79 -5.04 -1.05
N GLU A 55 9.76 -4.19 -0.72
CA GLU A 55 11.16 -4.57 -0.50
C GLU A 55 11.35 -5.44 0.75
N ALA A 56 10.55 -5.22 1.79
CA ALA A 56 10.50 -6.09 2.96
C ALA A 56 10.18 -7.55 2.60
N GLY A 57 9.50 -7.79 1.48
CA GLY A 57 9.25 -9.13 0.97
C GLY A 57 8.33 -9.95 1.87
N GLU A 58 8.65 -11.24 2.02
CA GLU A 58 7.92 -12.21 2.84
C GLU A 58 6.42 -12.37 2.49
N GLY A 59 5.99 -11.84 1.35
CA GLY A 59 4.59 -11.84 0.92
C GLY A 59 3.69 -10.94 1.76
N LEU A 60 4.24 -9.90 2.42
CA LEU A 60 3.44 -8.91 3.13
C LEU A 60 2.52 -8.13 2.17
N VAL A 61 3.09 -7.56 1.11
CA VAL A 61 2.37 -6.83 0.06
C VAL A 61 2.57 -7.55 -1.26
N GLY A 62 1.49 -7.72 -2.01
CA GLY A 62 1.52 -8.22 -3.39
C GLY A 62 0.89 -7.22 -4.35
N LEU A 63 1.43 -7.13 -5.55
CA LEU A 63 0.87 -6.36 -6.66
C LEU A 63 0.87 -7.23 -7.91
N LYS A 64 -0.29 -7.41 -8.52
CA LYS A 64 -0.46 -8.21 -9.74
C LYS A 64 -1.31 -7.45 -10.74
N GLU A 65 -0.85 -7.38 -11.98
CA GLU A 65 -1.69 -6.96 -13.10
C GLU A 65 -2.76 -8.04 -13.36
N CYS A 66 -3.94 -7.60 -13.76
CA CYS A 66 -5.06 -8.45 -14.13
C CYS A 66 -5.88 -7.79 -15.23
N THR A 67 -6.98 -8.43 -15.62
CA THR A 67 -7.97 -7.86 -16.53
C THR A 67 -9.25 -7.64 -15.76
N GLY A 68 -9.77 -6.42 -15.80
CA GLY A 68 -11.03 -6.06 -15.19
C GLY A 68 -12.20 -6.83 -15.80
N ALA A 69 -13.33 -6.86 -15.10
CA ALA A 69 -14.56 -7.48 -15.61
C ALA A 69 -15.08 -6.80 -16.91
N ASP A 70 -14.62 -5.60 -17.19
CA ASP A 70 -14.88 -4.83 -18.41
C ASP A 70 -13.91 -5.14 -19.58
N GLY A 71 -12.98 -6.08 -19.38
CA GLY A 71 -11.99 -6.49 -20.38
C GLY A 71 -10.78 -5.56 -20.50
N ARG A 72 -10.66 -4.52 -19.67
CA ARG A 72 -9.53 -3.57 -19.71
C ARG A 72 -8.41 -3.96 -18.72
N PRO A 73 -7.17 -3.47 -18.90
CA PRO A 73 -6.09 -3.67 -17.94
C PRO A 73 -6.47 -3.14 -16.56
N ASP A 74 -6.19 -3.92 -15.52
CA ASP A 74 -6.44 -3.59 -14.12
C ASP A 74 -5.31 -4.15 -13.23
N ALA A 75 -5.35 -3.87 -11.93
CA ALA A 75 -4.39 -4.39 -10.98
C ALA A 75 -5.02 -4.72 -9.63
N VAL A 76 -4.53 -5.78 -8.99
CA VAL A 76 -4.90 -6.18 -7.64
C VAL A 76 -3.72 -5.97 -6.70
N ILE A 77 -3.96 -5.20 -5.64
CA ILE A 77 -3.05 -5.08 -4.51
C ILE A 77 -3.56 -5.93 -3.34
N THR A 78 -2.66 -6.69 -2.72
CA THR A 78 -2.97 -7.57 -1.60
C THR A 78 -2.11 -7.23 -0.40
N LEU A 79 -2.67 -7.31 0.80
CA LEU A 79 -1.97 -7.12 2.07
C LEU A 79 -2.27 -8.32 3.00
N ASP A 80 -1.22 -8.99 3.46
CA ASP A 80 -1.33 -10.09 4.43
C ASP A 80 -1.42 -9.53 5.86
N ARG A 81 -2.61 -9.61 6.44
CA ARG A 81 -2.91 -9.09 7.79
C ARG A 81 -1.98 -9.69 8.85
N SER A 82 -1.65 -10.98 8.73
CA SER A 82 -0.86 -11.70 9.74
C SER A 82 0.60 -11.20 9.82
N LYS A 83 1.08 -10.51 8.78
CA LYS A 83 2.47 -10.04 8.67
C LYS A 83 2.64 -8.55 8.97
N ILE A 84 1.56 -7.82 9.23
CA ILE A 84 1.63 -6.37 9.54
C ILE A 84 2.53 -6.13 10.74
N HIS A 85 2.37 -6.88 11.83
CA HIS A 85 3.12 -6.65 13.06
C HIS A 85 4.53 -7.25 13.07
N THR A 86 4.80 -8.24 12.21
CA THR A 86 6.08 -8.97 12.18
C THR A 86 7.02 -8.47 11.09
N VAL A 87 6.50 -8.29 9.87
CA VAL A 87 7.27 -7.84 8.70
C VAL A 87 7.07 -6.34 8.50
N GLY A 88 5.82 -5.90 8.44
CA GLY A 88 5.48 -4.50 8.09
C GLY A 88 6.00 -3.50 9.11
N LYS A 89 5.77 -3.76 10.39
CA LYS A 89 6.26 -2.91 11.48
C LYS A 89 7.79 -2.83 11.47
N SER A 90 8.46 -3.96 11.32
CA SER A 90 9.93 -4.04 11.28
C SER A 90 10.53 -3.27 10.10
N ALA A 91 9.84 -3.23 8.95
CA ALA A 91 10.28 -2.50 7.76
C ALA A 91 10.12 -0.96 7.87
N ILE A 92 9.27 -0.47 8.77
CA ILE A 92 9.01 0.97 8.96
C ILE A 92 9.77 1.56 10.16
N GLN A 93 10.28 0.70 11.06
CA GLN A 93 10.86 1.09 12.35
C GLN A 93 12.27 1.68 12.26
#